data_AF-I1J9Y2-F1
#
_entry.id   AF-I1J9Y2-F1
#
_cell.length_a   1.000
_cell.length_b   1.000
_cell.length_c   1.000
_cell.angle_alpha   90.00
_cell.angle_beta   90.00
_cell.angle_gamma   90.00
#
_symmetry.space_group_name_H-M   'P 1'
#
loop_
_entity.id
_entity.type
_entity.pdbx_description
1 polymer ?
#
loop_
_entity_poly.entity_id
_entity_poly.type
_entity_poly.pdbx_seq_one_letter_code
_entity_poly.pdbx_strand_id
1 'polypeptide(L)'
;MATLSFGIATTSLSAAAGYRRRRPTIVCIGWSRDVPDTPQYLIEYFLDTEAQEIEFEIARMRPRLNEEFFAQLKFELTKHRFLHMEDRQIELEALEKAIQEGLARANLTKILTSKDVKATLLEMVEKNEINRSLLALQDENIASAQKGNQKQAAEYMEKLRGAVLRYITV
;
A
#
# COMPACT_ATOMS: atom_id res chain seq x y z
N MET A 1 -14.99 10.90 -23.33
CA MET A 1 -14.04 10.03 -22.60
C MET A 1 -12.84 10.88 -22.21
N ALA A 2 -12.68 11.22 -20.94
CA ALA A 2 -11.48 11.90 -20.46
C ALA A 2 -10.60 10.86 -19.76
N THR A 3 -9.44 10.56 -20.33
CA THR A 3 -8.40 9.75 -19.69
C THR A 3 -7.75 10.60 -18.59
N LEU A 4 -8.14 10.40 -17.35
CA LEU A 4 -7.47 10.99 -16.18
C LEU A 4 -6.15 10.24 -15.96
N SER A 5 -5.07 10.78 -16.50
CA SER A 5 -3.71 10.31 -16.21
C SER A 5 -3.32 10.83 -14.82
N PHE A 6 -3.59 10.03 -13.79
CA PHE A 6 -3.09 10.30 -12.44
C PHE A 6 -1.57 10.14 -12.45
N GLY A 7 -0.85 11.25 -12.30
CA GLY A 7 0.59 11.23 -12.11
C GLY A 7 0.90 10.55 -10.79
N ILE A 8 1.22 9.26 -10.84
CA ILE A 8 1.78 8.53 -9.70
C ILE A 8 3.13 9.16 -9.37
N ALA A 9 3.17 9.96 -8.31
CA ALA A 9 4.43 10.43 -7.73
C ALA A 9 5.17 9.20 -7.20
N THR A 10 6.16 8.74 -7.95
CA THR A 10 7.11 7.72 -7.50
C THR A 10 7.96 8.35 -6.40
N THR A 11 7.51 8.23 -5.14
CA THR A 11 8.40 8.39 -3.99
C THR A 11 9.43 7.28 -4.08
N SER A 12 10.63 7.63 -4.55
CA SER A 12 11.78 6.74 -4.59
C SER A 12 12.09 6.23 -3.18
N LEU A 13 11.65 5.02 -2.85
CA LEU A 13 12.10 4.26 -1.69
C LEU A 13 13.59 3.90 -1.89
N SER A 14 14.48 4.84 -1.58
CA SER A 14 15.94 4.68 -1.69
C SER A 14 16.61 4.29 -0.36
N ALA A 15 15.87 3.98 0.71
CA ALA A 15 16.46 3.73 2.03
C ALA A 15 16.65 2.24 2.38
N ALA A 16 15.86 1.32 1.82
CA ALA A 16 16.01 -0.12 2.12
C ALA A 16 17.12 -0.81 1.30
N ALA A 17 17.71 -0.14 0.30
CA ALA A 17 18.69 -0.74 -0.61
C ALA A 17 20.10 -0.94 0.01
N GLY A 18 20.27 -0.70 1.32
CA GLY A 18 21.56 -0.79 2.00
C GLY A 18 22.06 -2.21 2.31
N TYR A 19 21.19 -3.24 2.30
CA TYR A 19 21.58 -4.59 2.71
C TYR A 19 21.35 -5.67 1.63
N ARG A 20 22.47 -6.01 0.99
CA ARG A 20 22.93 -7.37 0.59
C ARG A 20 22.45 -8.05 -0.70
N ARG A 21 23.51 -8.35 -1.49
CA ARG A 21 23.81 -9.52 -2.34
C ARG A 21 23.05 -9.70 -3.66
N ARG A 22 23.68 -9.16 -4.72
CA ARG A 22 23.59 -9.58 -6.13
C ARG A 22 23.37 -11.10 -6.28
N ARG A 23 22.17 -11.50 -6.71
CA ARG A 23 21.90 -12.76 -7.43
C ARG A 23 21.27 -12.42 -8.79
N PRO A 24 21.46 -13.26 -9.82
CA PRO A 24 21.35 -12.84 -11.21
C PRO A 24 19.90 -12.64 -11.66
N THR A 25 19.71 -11.59 -12.44
CA THR A 25 18.49 -11.18 -13.15
C THR A 25 17.91 -12.33 -13.98
N ILE A 26 16.71 -12.80 -13.63
CA ILE A 26 15.87 -13.64 -14.50
C ILE A 26 14.50 -12.99 -14.60
N VAL A 27 14.23 -12.47 -15.79
CA VAL A 27 12.94 -11.97 -16.26
C VAL A 27 11.92 -13.12 -16.16
N CYS A 28 10.75 -12.86 -15.57
CA CYS A 28 9.59 -13.76 -15.35
C CYS A 28 9.53 -14.55 -14.01
N ILE A 29 9.53 -13.91 -12.82
CA ILE A 29 9.36 -14.61 -11.53
C ILE A 29 8.34 -13.92 -10.58
N GLY A 30 7.19 -13.46 -11.08
CA GLY A 30 6.07 -13.16 -10.17
C GLY A 30 5.37 -14.45 -9.74
N TRP A 31 4.83 -15.19 -10.70
CA TRP A 31 3.90 -16.30 -10.45
C TRP A 31 4.52 -17.54 -9.79
N SER A 32 5.83 -17.71 -9.88
CA SER A 32 6.52 -18.96 -9.50
C SER A 32 7.11 -18.96 -8.09
N ARG A 33 7.00 -17.87 -7.32
CA ARG A 33 7.42 -17.88 -5.92
C ARG A 33 6.36 -18.63 -5.09
N ASP A 34 6.81 -19.57 -4.27
CA ASP A 34 5.94 -20.28 -3.33
C ASP A 34 5.39 -19.28 -2.32
N VAL A 35 4.08 -19.07 -2.37
CA VAL A 35 3.40 -18.13 -1.48
C VAL A 35 3.21 -18.81 -0.13
N PRO A 36 3.82 -18.28 0.95
CA PRO A 36 3.69 -18.90 2.26
C PRO A 36 2.30 -18.71 2.86
N ASP A 37 1.82 -19.71 3.59
CA ASP A 37 0.48 -19.70 4.20
C ASP A 37 0.42 -19.04 5.58
N THR A 38 1.55 -18.94 6.29
CA THR A 38 1.57 -18.31 7.61
C THR A 38 1.95 -16.83 7.53
N PRO A 39 1.36 -15.96 8.36
CA PRO A 39 1.72 -14.53 8.43
C PRO A 39 3.22 -14.26 8.61
N GLN A 40 3.90 -15.06 9.45
CA GLN A 40 5.32 -14.90 9.72
C GLN A 40 6.18 -15.11 8.46
N TYR A 41 5.99 -16.22 7.75
CA TYR A 41 6.69 -16.44 6.48
C TYR A 41 6.28 -15.44 5.39
N LEU A 42 5.06 -14.88 5.44
CA LEU A 42 4.65 -13.82 4.51
C LEU A 42 5.42 -12.51 4.73
N ILE A 43 5.77 -12.18 5.98
CA ILE A 43 6.66 -11.05 6.29
C ILE A 43 8.04 -11.26 5.66
N GLU A 44 8.65 -12.43 5.89
CA GLU A 44 9.95 -12.77 5.29
C GLU A 44 9.90 -12.74 3.76
N TYR A 45 8.82 -13.24 3.17
CA TYR A 45 8.60 -13.19 1.72
C TYR A 45 8.67 -11.77 1.16
N PHE A 46 8.03 -10.80 1.83
CA PHE A 46 8.08 -9.41 1.39
C PHE A 46 9.43 -8.75 1.62
N LEU A 47 10.14 -9.11 2.70
CA LEU A 47 11.49 -8.59 2.94
C LEU A 47 12.49 -9.10 1.91
N ASP A 48 12.30 -10.32 1.41
CA ASP A 48 13.05 -10.91 0.30
C ASP A 48 12.55 -10.46 -1.08
N THR A 49 11.48 -9.66 -1.17
CA THR A 49 10.93 -9.18 -2.43
C THR A 49 11.70 -7.97 -2.95
N GLU A 50 12.03 -7.98 -4.24
CA GLU A 50 12.70 -6.84 -4.86
C GLU A 50 11.79 -5.60 -4.83
N ALA A 51 12.38 -4.42 -4.64
CA ALA A 51 11.64 -3.16 -4.57
C ALA A 51 10.79 -2.87 -5.83
N GLN A 52 11.13 -3.43 -6.99
CA GLN A 52 10.37 -3.30 -8.24
C GLN A 52 9.14 -4.22 -8.28
N GLU A 53 9.18 -5.33 -7.55
CA GLU A 53 8.09 -6.32 -7.51
C GLU A 53 7.17 -6.10 -6.32
N ILE A 54 7.58 -5.33 -5.31
CA ILE A 54 6.84 -5.16 -4.06
C ILE A 54 5.39 -4.67 -4.29
N GLU A 55 5.19 -3.72 -5.20
CA GLU A 55 3.85 -3.20 -5.51
C GLU A 55 2.96 -4.27 -6.16
N PHE A 56 3.54 -5.07 -7.06
CA PHE A 56 2.85 -6.18 -7.72
C PHE A 56 2.49 -7.28 -6.71
N GLU A 57 3.44 -7.66 -5.86
CA GLU A 57 3.22 -8.67 -4.83
C GLU A 57 2.20 -8.21 -3.79
N ILE A 58 2.21 -6.94 -3.36
CA ILE A 58 1.15 -6.39 -2.47
C ILE A 58 -0.22 -6.49 -3.14
N ALA A 59 -0.33 -6.12 -4.42
CA ALA A 59 -1.60 -6.18 -5.16
C ALA A 59 -2.11 -7.62 -5.32
N ARG A 60 -1.20 -8.57 -5.57
CA ARG A 60 -1.51 -10.01 -5.66
C ARG A 60 -1.90 -10.60 -4.32
N MET A 61 -1.22 -10.19 -3.25
CA MET A 61 -1.37 -10.75 -1.90
C MET A 61 -2.45 -10.08 -1.07
N ARG A 62 -3.20 -9.11 -1.62
CA ARG A 62 -4.32 -8.42 -0.94
C ARG A 62 -5.22 -9.33 -0.09
N PRO A 63 -5.68 -10.50 -0.56
CA PRO A 63 -6.57 -11.35 0.24
C PRO A 63 -5.93 -11.91 1.51
N ARG A 64 -4.59 -12.01 1.55
CA ARG A 64 -3.83 -12.51 2.71
C ARG A 64 -3.31 -11.40 3.61
N LEU A 65 -3.34 -10.14 3.17
CA LEU A 65 -3.00 -8.97 3.98
C LEU A 65 -4.18 -8.60 4.89
N ASN A 66 -4.61 -9.56 5.70
CA ASN A 66 -5.73 -9.46 6.62
C ASN A 66 -5.28 -8.91 8.00
N GLU A 67 -6.24 -8.79 8.93
CA GLU A 67 -5.97 -8.32 10.29
C GLU A 67 -4.97 -9.23 11.03
N GLU A 68 -4.96 -10.53 10.76
CA GLU A 68 -4.00 -11.49 11.34
C GLU A 68 -2.58 -11.20 10.88
N PHE A 69 -2.39 -10.88 9.59
CA PHE A 69 -1.09 -10.46 9.05
C PHE A 69 -0.58 -9.19 9.73
N PHE A 70 -1.42 -8.15 9.82
CA PHE A 70 -1.03 -6.91 10.47
C PHE A 70 -0.81 -7.08 11.97
N ALA A 71 -1.53 -7.99 12.63
CA ALA A 71 -1.28 -8.33 14.03
C ALA A 71 0.08 -9.00 14.20
N GLN A 72 0.45 -9.93 13.32
CA GLN A 72 1.79 -10.55 13.32
C GLN A 72 2.89 -9.52 13.07
N LEU A 73 2.72 -8.62 12.09
CA LEU A 73 3.69 -7.58 11.77
C LEU A 73 3.92 -6.64 12.97
N LYS A 74 2.83 -6.22 13.64
CA LYS A 74 2.91 -5.42 14.87
C LYS A 74 3.57 -6.18 16.02
N PHE A 75 3.31 -7.47 16.14
CA PHE A 75 3.95 -8.32 17.14
C PHE A 75 5.46 -8.40 16.92
N GLU A 76 5.92 -8.59 15.68
CA GLU A 76 7.34 -8.61 15.35
C GLU A 76 8.01 -7.26 15.59
N LEU A 77 7.39 -6.16 15.15
CA LEU A 77 7.87 -4.79 15.44
C LEU A 77 8.03 -4.56 16.94
N THR A 78 7.02 -4.95 17.72
CA THR A 78 7.04 -4.80 19.18
C THR A 78 8.14 -5.66 19.80
N LYS A 79 8.26 -6.93 19.38
CA LYS A 79 9.29 -7.86 19.85
C LYS A 79 10.70 -7.34 19.57
N HIS A 80 10.97 -6.83 18.36
CA HIS A 80 12.29 -6.34 17.98
C HIS A 80 12.64 -5.01 18.65
N ARG A 81 11.65 -4.14 18.91
CA ARG A 81 11.80 -2.96 19.76
C ARG A 81 12.26 -3.34 21.17
N PHE A 82 11.69 -4.39 21.76
CA PHE A 82 12.11 -4.88 23.08
C PHE A 82 13.49 -5.54 23.09
N LEU A 83 13.89 -6.18 21.99
CA LEU A 83 15.20 -6.82 21.85
C LEU A 83 16.31 -5.84 21.42
N HIS A 84 16.00 -4.55 21.24
CA HIS A 84 16.93 -3.52 20.74
C HIS A 84 17.63 -3.90 19.41
N MET A 85 16.92 -4.62 18.55
CA MET A 85 17.42 -4.97 17.20
C MET A 85 17.00 -3.88 16.20
N GLU A 86 17.70 -2.74 16.24
CA GLU A 86 17.36 -1.54 15.46
C GLU A 86 17.30 -1.80 13.95
N ASP A 87 18.29 -2.51 13.38
CA ASP A 87 18.34 -2.80 11.94
C ASP A 87 17.08 -3.53 11.45
N ARG A 88 16.66 -4.59 12.17
CA ARG A 88 15.47 -5.36 11.81
C ARG A 88 14.19 -4.58 12.03
N GLN A 89 14.15 -3.72 13.05
CA GLN A 89 13.01 -2.84 13.27
C GLN A 89 12.84 -1.87 12.09
N ILE A 90 13.94 -1.27 11.59
CA ILE A 90 13.90 -0.37 10.43
C ILE A 90 13.38 -1.10 9.18
N GLU A 91 13.83 -2.33 8.93
CA GLU A 91 13.33 -3.15 7.82
C GLU A 91 11.82 -3.41 7.92
N LEU A 92 11.34 -3.79 9.10
CA LEU A 92 9.91 -4.08 9.33
C LEU A 92 9.05 -2.82 9.27
N GLU A 93 9.53 -1.68 9.77
CA GLU A 93 8.82 -0.40 9.68
C GLU A 93 8.74 0.08 8.22
N ALA A 94 9.83 -0.08 7.46
CA ALA A 94 9.85 0.21 6.03
C ALA A 94 8.87 -0.71 5.27
N LEU A 95 8.81 -2.00 5.63
CA LEU A 95 7.88 -2.94 5.05
C LEU A 95 6.42 -2.59 5.38
N GLU A 96 6.11 -2.32 6.65
CA GLU A 96 4.75 -1.93 7.06
C GLU A 96 4.27 -0.74 6.24
N LYS A 97 5.14 0.27 6.11
CA LYS A 97 4.85 1.46 5.32
C LYS A 97 4.62 1.12 3.84
N ALA A 98 5.49 0.31 3.24
CA ALA A 98 5.35 -0.09 1.84
C ALA A 98 4.05 -0.86 1.58
N ILE A 99 3.68 -1.78 2.47
CA ILE A 99 2.42 -2.53 2.40
C ILE A 99 1.22 -1.59 2.51
N GLN A 100 1.22 -0.67 3.48
CA GLN A 100 0.13 0.29 3.67
C GLN A 100 -0.04 1.23 2.47
N GLU A 101 1.07 1.73 1.91
CA GLU A 101 1.05 2.58 0.71
C GLU A 101 0.58 1.80 -0.53
N GLY A 102 1.06 0.57 -0.73
CA GLY A 102 0.64 -0.29 -1.83
C GLY A 102 -0.84 -0.63 -1.76
N LEU A 103 -1.36 -0.97 -0.57
CA LEU A 103 -2.79 -1.19 -0.35
C LEU A 103 -3.60 0.08 -0.59
N ALA A 104 -3.14 1.23 -0.08
CA ALA A 104 -3.80 2.51 -0.31
C ALA A 104 -3.90 2.85 -1.80
N ARG A 105 -2.84 2.61 -2.58
CA ARG A 105 -2.83 2.81 -4.03
C ARG A 105 -3.80 1.88 -4.76
N ALA A 106 -3.81 0.60 -4.41
CA ALA A 106 -4.73 -0.37 -4.99
C ALA A 106 -6.20 -0.02 -4.67
N ASN A 107 -6.46 0.40 -3.43
CA ASN A 107 -7.77 0.81 -2.96
C ASN A 107 -8.23 2.10 -3.63
N LEU A 108 -7.37 3.11 -3.74
CA LEU A 108 -7.70 4.34 -4.46
C LEU A 108 -8.00 4.06 -5.93
N THR A 109 -7.21 3.19 -6.57
CA THR A 109 -7.46 2.77 -7.95
C THR A 109 -8.81 2.07 -8.08
N LYS A 110 -9.17 1.18 -7.13
CA LYS A 110 -10.48 0.53 -7.08
C LYS A 110 -11.62 1.55 -7.00
N ILE A 111 -11.47 2.60 -6.18
CA ILE A 111 -12.50 3.64 -6.06
C ILE A 111 -12.61 4.48 -7.35
N LEU A 112 -11.48 4.93 -7.89
CA LEU A 112 -11.44 5.80 -9.07
C LEU A 112 -11.90 5.09 -10.35
N THR A 113 -11.76 3.76 -10.42
CA THR A 113 -12.20 2.95 -11.57
C THR A 113 -13.59 2.37 -11.39
N SER A 114 -14.23 2.54 -10.24
CA SER A 114 -15.55 1.98 -10.00
C SER A 114 -16.65 2.75 -10.72
N LYS A 115 -17.67 2.01 -11.16
CA LYS A 115 -18.87 2.59 -11.77
C LYS A 115 -19.77 3.26 -10.72
N ASP A 116 -19.80 2.70 -9.52
CA ASP A 116 -20.54 3.23 -8.37
C ASP A 116 -19.61 3.36 -7.17
N VAL A 117 -19.11 4.58 -6.98
CA VAL A 117 -18.22 4.94 -5.87
C VAL A 117 -18.85 4.67 -4.52
N LYS A 118 -20.17 4.87 -4.36
CA LYS A 118 -20.82 4.68 -3.06
C LYS A 118 -20.87 3.21 -2.68
N ALA A 119 -21.27 2.35 -3.60
CA ALA A 119 -21.28 0.90 -3.38
C ALA A 119 -19.87 0.37 -3.12
N THR A 120 -18.87 0.86 -3.87
CA THR A 120 -17.46 0.48 -3.64
C THR A 120 -16.95 0.93 -2.27
N LEU A 121 -17.28 2.15 -1.84
CA LEU A 121 -16.90 2.62 -0.50
C LEU A 121 -17.56 1.77 0.59
N LEU A 122 -18.84 1.42 0.48
CA LEU A 122 -19.51 0.54 1.45
C LEU A 122 -18.83 -0.84 1.54
N GLU A 123 -18.53 -1.45 0.39
CA GLU A 123 -17.79 -2.74 0.35
C GLU A 123 -16.40 -2.62 1.03
N MET A 124 -15.71 -1.50 0.80
CA MET A 124 -14.40 -1.25 1.41
C MET A 124 -14.48 -1.00 2.91
N VAL A 125 -15.57 -0.40 3.40
CA VAL A 125 -15.84 -0.24 4.84
C VAL A 125 -16.04 -1.59 5.49
N GLU A 126 -16.87 -2.45 4.90
CA GLU A 126 -17.12 -3.80 5.42
C GLU A 126 -15.84 -4.65 5.50
N LYS A 127 -14.89 -4.41 4.59
CA LYS A 127 -13.60 -5.11 4.53
C LYS A 127 -12.48 -4.42 5.31
N ASN A 128 -12.76 -3.35 6.07
CA ASN A 128 -11.75 -2.54 6.75
C ASN A 128 -10.62 -2.03 5.82
N GLU A 129 -10.93 -1.80 4.53
CA GLU A 129 -9.98 -1.34 3.51
C GLU A 129 -9.77 0.18 3.52
N ILE A 130 -10.59 0.91 4.30
CA ILE A 130 -10.46 2.36 4.47
C ILE A 130 -9.53 2.66 5.64
N ASN A 131 -8.36 3.21 5.33
CA ASN A 131 -7.33 3.53 6.31
C ASN A 131 -6.78 4.95 6.14
N ARG A 132 -5.97 5.39 7.12
CA ARG A 132 -5.33 6.71 7.11
C ARG A 132 -4.39 6.90 5.91
N SER A 133 -3.74 5.83 5.47
CA SER A 133 -2.82 5.84 4.32
C SER A 133 -3.57 6.13 3.00
N LEU A 134 -4.80 5.61 2.85
CA LEU A 134 -5.69 5.96 1.72
C LEU A 134 -6.02 7.45 1.68
N LEU A 135 -6.35 8.05 2.84
CA LEU A 135 -6.59 9.49 2.92
C LEU A 135 -5.35 10.31 2.58
N ALA A 136 -4.18 9.93 3.12
CA ALA A 136 -2.94 10.65 2.88
C ALA A 136 -2.58 10.65 1.39
N LEU A 137 -2.70 9.49 0.73
CA LEU A 137 -2.48 9.36 -0.71
C LEU A 137 -3.49 10.20 -1.51
N GLN A 138 -4.75 10.23 -1.07
CA GLN A 138 -5.76 11.04 -1.70
C GLN A 138 -5.49 12.54 -1.56
N ASP A 139 -5.00 12.99 -0.40
CA ASP A 139 -4.61 14.38 -0.15
C ASP A 139 -3.42 14.80 -1.02
N GLU A 140 -2.43 13.92 -1.19
CA GLU A 140 -1.31 14.14 -2.11
C GLU A 140 -1.77 14.27 -3.58
N ASN A 141 -2.71 13.43 -4.00
CA ASN A 141 -3.27 13.47 -5.35
C ASN A 141 -4.12 14.72 -5.60
N ILE A 142 -4.89 15.18 -4.61
CA ILE A 142 -5.62 16.45 -4.68
C ILE A 142 -4.63 17.61 -4.83
N ALA A 143 -3.60 17.66 -3.98
CA ALA A 143 -2.58 18.71 -4.04
C ALA A 143 -1.84 18.71 -5.40
N SER A 144 -1.54 17.53 -5.93
CA SER A 144 -0.92 17.38 -7.25
C SER A 144 -1.84 17.83 -8.39
N ALA A 145 -3.13 17.49 -8.33
CA ALA A 145 -4.13 17.95 -9.31
C ALA A 145 -4.32 19.48 -9.27
N GLN A 146 -4.34 20.08 -8.07
CA GLN A 146 -4.41 21.53 -7.89
C GLN A 146 -3.17 22.22 -8.47
N LYS A 147 -1.96 21.73 -8.17
CA LYS A 147 -0.70 22.24 -8.77
C LYS A 147 -0.68 22.09 -10.28
N GLY A 148 -1.25 21.01 -10.81
CA GLY A 148 -1.37 20.75 -12.25
C GLY A 148 -2.53 21.49 -12.94
N ASN A 149 -3.25 22.39 -12.25
CA ASN A 149 -4.44 23.08 -12.76
C ASN A 149 -5.59 22.16 -13.23
N GLN A 150 -5.63 20.91 -12.76
CA GLN A 150 -6.68 19.95 -13.05
C GLN A 150 -7.89 20.16 -12.12
N LYS A 151 -8.55 21.32 -12.23
CA LYS A 151 -9.62 21.75 -11.30
C LYS A 151 -10.76 20.74 -11.15
N GLN A 152 -11.25 20.18 -12.25
CA GLN A 152 -12.32 19.18 -12.22
C GLN A 152 -11.90 17.89 -11.50
N ALA A 153 -10.65 17.46 -11.68
CA ALA A 153 -10.11 16.29 -11.02
C ALA A 153 -9.95 16.52 -9.51
N ALA A 154 -9.43 17.70 -9.13
CA ALA A 154 -9.32 18.11 -7.73
C ALA A 154 -10.68 18.18 -7.04
N GLU A 155 -11.69 18.83 -7.66
CA GLU A 155 -13.05 18.93 -7.12
C GLU A 155 -13.71 17.55 -6.93
N TYR A 156 -13.52 16.64 -7.89
CA TYR A 156 -14.02 15.27 -7.78
C TYR A 156 -13.34 14.52 -6.64
N MET A 157 -12.01 14.61 -6.54
CA MET A 157 -11.23 13.97 -5.48
C MET A 157 -11.53 14.55 -4.10
N GLU A 158 -11.82 15.84 -3.97
CA GLU A 158 -12.26 16.47 -2.72
C GLU A 158 -13.63 15.95 -2.27
N LYS A 159 -14.58 15.78 -3.20
CA LYS A 159 -15.88 15.15 -2.90
C LYS A 159 -15.71 13.72 -2.44
N LEU A 160 -14.86 12.96 -3.11
CA LEU A 160 -14.53 11.58 -2.74
C LEU A 160 -13.90 11.55 -1.34
N ARG A 161 -12.98 12.47 -1.04
CA ARG A 161 -12.32 12.58 0.27
C ARG A 161 -13.35 12.82 1.37
N GLY A 162 -14.30 13.73 1.13
CA GLY A 162 -15.41 13.99 2.04
C GLY A 162 -16.31 12.77 2.26
N ALA A 163 -16.41 11.86 1.29
CA ALA A 163 -17.13 10.59 1.47
C ALA A 163 -16.30 9.57 2.27
N VAL A 164 -15.01 9.41 1.97
CA VAL A 164 -14.10 8.50 2.69
C VAL A 164 -13.99 8.89 4.17
N LEU A 165 -13.89 10.19 4.47
CA LEU A 165 -13.80 10.69 5.84
C LEU A 165 -15.00 10.32 6.73
N ARG A 166 -16.19 10.08 6.15
CA ARG A 166 -17.37 9.68 6.92
C ARG A 166 -17.27 8.27 7.48
N TYR A 167 -16.38 7.47 6.90
CA TYR A 167 -16.20 6.06 7.25
C TYR A 167 -14.96 5.79 8.10
N ILE A 168 -14.07 6.78 8.22
CA ILE A 168 -12.98 6.70 9.18
C ILE A 168 -13.54 7.12 10.53
N THR A 169 -13.91 6.11 11.32
CA THR A 169 -14.18 6.31 12.74
C THR A 169 -12.85 6.60 13.44
N VAL A 170 -12.78 7.75 14.12
CA VAL A 170 -11.67 8.12 15.02
C VAL A 170 -11.50 7.05 16.10
#